data_AF-A0A0F8YM20-F1
#
_entry.id   AF-A0A0F8YM20-F1
#
_cell.length_a   1.000
_cell.length_b   1.000
_cell.length_c   1.000
_cell.angle_alpha   90.00
_cell.angle_beta   90.00
_cell.angle_gamma   90.00
#
_symmetry.space_group_name_H-M   'P 1'
#
loop_
_entity.id
_entity.type
_entity.pdbx_description
1 polymer ?
#
loop_
_entity_poly.entity_id
_entity_poly.type
_entity_poly.pdbx_seq_one_letter_code
_entity_poly.pdbx_strand_id
1 'polypeptide(L)'
;MVDYKLASSGMSQNMIISNYHKLRPTDVLKFVCGNIDDALESVRVLHNLSHIHTCKPIVYYHTIGGEPTQWMAKFILDRPDNIWQRFEVRMGVQLHRLLWGNARGV
;
A
#
# COMPACT_ATOMS: atom_id res chain seq x y z
N MET A 1 -9.59 -7.31 3.98
CA MET A 1 -8.65 -6.65 3.05
C MET A 1 -9.22 -5.32 2.59
N VAL A 2 -8.41 -4.27 2.54
CA VAL A 2 -8.77 -2.92 2.10
C VAL A 2 -7.73 -2.40 1.11
N ASP A 3 -8.19 -1.84 0.00
CA ASP A 3 -7.35 -1.13 -0.98
C ASP A 3 -7.37 0.36 -0.67
N TYR A 4 -6.23 0.93 -0.28
CA TYR A 4 -6.10 2.38 -0.13
C TYR A 4 -5.82 3.02 -1.49
N LYS A 5 -6.69 3.96 -1.87
CA LYS A 5 -6.55 4.73 -3.10
C LYS A 5 -5.72 5.99 -2.81
N LEU A 6 -4.51 6.05 -3.36
CA LEU A 6 -3.58 7.18 -3.19
C LEU A 6 -3.90 8.31 -4.18
N ALA A 7 -3.28 9.47 -4.03
CA ALA A 7 -3.56 10.65 -4.84
C ALA A 7 -3.49 10.38 -6.36
N SER A 8 -2.53 9.58 -6.84
CA SER A 8 -2.42 9.22 -8.27
C SER A 8 -3.65 8.52 -8.85
N SER A 9 -4.49 7.90 -8.01
CA SER A 9 -5.73 7.25 -8.44
C SER A 9 -6.90 8.23 -8.65
N GLY A 10 -6.76 9.49 -8.21
CA GLY A 10 -7.85 10.47 -8.20
C GLY A 10 -9.00 10.15 -7.23
N MET A 11 -8.84 9.13 -6.38
CA MET A 11 -9.91 8.59 -5.52
C MET A 11 -9.62 8.70 -4.01
N SER A 12 -8.51 9.34 -3.62
CA SER A 12 -8.10 9.45 -2.21
C SER A 12 -9.14 10.16 -1.33
N GLN A 13 -9.87 11.15 -1.87
CA GLN A 13 -10.92 11.87 -1.15
C GLN A 13 -12.18 11.02 -0.88
N ASN A 14 -12.38 9.92 -1.62
CA ASN A 14 -13.51 9.02 -1.44
C ASN A 14 -13.23 7.94 -0.37
N MET A 15 -12.05 7.97 0.25
CA MET A 15 -11.66 6.98 1.24
C MET A 15 -12.35 7.25 2.59
N ILE A 16 -13.14 6.28 3.04
CA ILE A 16 -13.80 6.34 4.36
C ILE A 16 -12.79 5.86 5.42
N ILE A 17 -12.05 6.79 6.02
CA ILE A 17 -10.98 6.51 7.00
C ILE A 17 -11.49 5.75 8.24
N SER A 18 -12.76 5.92 8.60
CA SER A 18 -13.34 5.20 9.74
C SER A 18 -13.42 3.67 9.54
N ASN A 19 -13.40 3.19 8.30
CA ASN A 19 -13.38 1.74 8.03
C ASN A 19 -12.06 1.08 8.46
N TYR A 20 -10.99 1.84 8.59
CA TYR A 20 -9.68 1.30 8.94
C TYR A 20 -9.59 0.86 10.40
N HIS A 21 -10.42 1.43 11.29
CA HIS A 21 -10.53 0.98 12.69
C HIS A 21 -11.09 -0.44 12.83
N LYS A 22 -11.68 -0.99 11.76
CA LYS A 22 -12.22 -2.35 11.75
C LYS A 22 -11.20 -3.38 11.26
N LEU A 23 -10.02 -2.95 10.84
CA LEU A 23 -8.97 -3.84 10.34
C LEU A 23 -8.43 -4.69 11.48
N ARG A 24 -8.37 -6.00 11.26
CA ARG A 24 -7.74 -6.95 12.17
C ARG A 24 -6.29 -7.19 11.77
N PRO A 25 -5.47 -7.80 12.63
CA PRO A 25 -4.09 -8.13 12.30
C PRO A 25 -3.94 -9.07 11.08
N THR A 26 -4.96 -9.89 10.80
CA THR A 26 -5.00 -10.80 9.64
C THR A 26 -5.50 -10.15 8.36
N ASP A 27 -5.99 -8.92 8.43
CA ASP A 27 -6.44 -8.19 7.25
C ASP A 27 -5.25 -7.56 6.53
N VAL A 28 -5.39 -7.41 5.20
CA VAL A 28 -4.41 -6.75 4.35
C VAL A 28 -4.83 -5.32 4.06
N LEU A 29 -3.90 -4.38 4.22
CA LEU A 29 -3.96 -3.01 3.71
C LEU A 29 -3.05 -2.90 2.48
N LYS A 30 -3.64 -2.69 1.31
CA LYS A 30 -2.89 -2.62 0.04
C LYS A 30 -2.75 -1.17 -0.42
N PHE A 31 -1.53 -0.77 -0.74
CA PHE A 31 -1.21 0.47 -1.44
C PHE A 31 -0.76 0.15 -2.87
N VAL A 32 -1.32 0.87 -3.84
CA VAL A 32 -0.87 0.84 -5.23
C VAL A 32 -0.28 2.20 -5.55
N CYS A 33 1.03 2.28 -5.70
CA CYS A 33 1.75 3.53 -5.90
C CYS A 33 2.23 3.66 -7.35
N GLY A 34 1.98 4.80 -7.97
CA GLY A 34 2.50 5.14 -9.29
C GLY A 34 3.85 5.85 -9.23
N ASN A 35 4.19 6.48 -8.10
CA ASN A 35 5.41 7.25 -7.95
C ASN A 35 5.86 7.31 -6.48
N ILE A 36 6.95 8.03 -6.23
CA ILE A 36 7.51 8.22 -4.89
C ILE A 36 6.58 9.02 -3.96
N ASP A 37 5.82 9.98 -4.49
CA ASP A 37 4.93 10.83 -3.70
C ASP A 37 3.74 10.03 -3.13
N ASP A 38 3.17 9.13 -3.93
CA ASP A 38 2.19 8.14 -3.48
C ASP A 38 2.75 7.28 -2.33
N ALA A 39 3.99 6.83 -2.48
CA ALA A 39 4.64 6.03 -1.47
C ALA A 39 4.87 6.84 -0.18
N LEU A 40 5.26 8.12 -0.27
CA LEU A 40 5.36 9.03 0.88
C LEU A 40 3.99 9.31 1.52
N GLU A 41 2.94 9.48 0.74
CA GLU A 41 1.57 9.64 1.24
C GLU A 41 1.13 8.40 2.04
N SER A 42 1.42 7.20 1.54
CA SER A 42 1.10 5.96 2.25
C SER A 42 1.75 5.88 3.64
N VAL A 43 2.96 6.41 3.80
CA VAL A 43 3.66 6.47 5.09
C VAL A 43 2.91 7.40 6.05
N ARG A 44 2.45 8.56 5.57
CA ARG A 44 1.61 9.45 6.38
C ARG A 44 0.32 8.77 6.83
N VAL A 45 -0.33 8.01 5.95
CA VAL A 45 -1.52 7.21 6.29
C VAL A 45 -1.19 6.20 7.38
N LEU A 46 -0.09 5.46 7.24
CA LEU A 46 0.34 4.47 8.23
C LEU A 46 0.67 5.09 9.59
N HIS A 47 1.31 6.26 9.62
CA HIS A 47 1.52 7.01 10.86
C HIS A 47 0.21 7.34 11.53
N ASN A 48 -0.73 7.95 10.80
CA ASN A 48 -2.05 8.30 11.33
C ASN A 48 -2.79 7.07 11.88
N LEU A 49 -2.82 5.98 11.10
CA LEU A 49 -3.39 4.70 11.53
C LEU A 49 -2.68 4.16 12.78
N SER A 50 -1.36 4.33 12.88
CA SER A 50 -0.60 3.82 14.01
C SER A 50 -0.94 4.50 15.34
N HIS A 51 -1.42 5.75 15.29
CA HIS A 51 -1.85 6.53 16.46
C HIS A 51 -3.28 6.22 16.90
N ILE A 52 -4.16 5.90 15.96
CA ILE A 52 -5.60 5.75 16.21
C ILE A 52 -6.08 4.30 16.25
N HIS A 53 -5.22 3.34 15.88
CA HIS A 53 -5.57 1.93 15.80
C HIS A 53 -4.45 1.03 16.34
N THR A 54 -4.78 0.19 17.32
CA THR A 54 -3.83 -0.71 17.97
C THR A 54 -3.57 -1.98 17.17
N CYS A 55 -4.57 -2.49 16.45
CA CYS A 55 -4.39 -3.64 15.57
C CYS A 55 -3.63 -3.23 14.30
N LYS A 56 -2.61 -4.01 13.94
CA LYS A 56 -1.72 -3.72 12.82
C LYS A 56 -1.99 -4.71 11.68
N PRO A 57 -2.68 -4.30 10.60
CA PRO A 57 -2.87 -5.16 9.44
C PRO A 57 -1.54 -5.41 8.72
N ILE A 58 -1.51 -6.42 7.85
CA ILE A 58 -0.40 -6.67 6.94
C ILE A 58 -0.44 -5.62 5.83
N VAL A 59 0.66 -4.93 5.57
CA VAL A 59 0.75 -3.87 4.56
C VAL A 59 1.37 -4.42 3.29
N TYR A 60 0.70 -4.24 2.16
CA TYR A 60 1.22 -4.63 0.85
C TYR A 60 1.42 -3.42 -0.05
N TYR A 61 2.65 -3.27 -0.54
CA TYR A 61 2.98 -2.29 -1.57
C TYR A 61 3.01 -2.92 -2.95
N HIS A 62 2.31 -2.31 -3.89
CA HIS A 62 2.36 -2.65 -5.31
C HIS A 62 2.68 -1.41 -6.12
N THR A 63 3.37 -1.58 -7.24
CA THR A 63 3.47 -0.54 -8.26
C THR A 63 2.22 -0.56 -9.15
N ILE A 64 1.97 0.55 -9.85
CA ILE A 64 1.05 0.54 -10.99
C ILE A 64 1.59 -0.43 -12.05
N GLY A 65 0.69 -1.14 -12.72
CA GLY A 65 1.06 -2.12 -13.74
C GLY A 65 1.89 -1.49 -14.85
N GLY A 66 3.07 -2.04 -15.13
CA GLY A 66 4.01 -1.53 -16.13
C GLY A 66 5.16 -0.71 -15.55
N GLU A 67 5.08 -0.28 -14.29
CA GLU A 67 6.16 0.49 -13.64
C GLU A 67 7.27 -0.43 -13.08
N PRO A 68 8.55 -0.03 -13.16
CA PRO A 68 9.66 -0.79 -12.61
C PRO A 68 9.48 -1.03 -11.12
N THR A 69 9.62 -2.27 -10.66
CA THR A 69 9.45 -2.62 -9.24
C THR A 69 10.67 -2.26 -8.39
N GLN A 70 11.84 -2.00 -8.99
CA GLN A 70 13.08 -1.77 -8.23
C GLN A 70 13.00 -0.55 -7.31
N TRP A 71 12.36 0.53 -7.74
CA TRP A 71 12.26 1.74 -6.92
C TRP A 71 11.39 1.50 -5.68
N MET A 72 10.34 0.68 -5.80
CA MET A 72 9.49 0.30 -4.67
C MET A 72 10.25 -0.59 -3.68
N ALA A 73 11.03 -1.55 -4.20
CA ALA A 73 11.89 -2.37 -3.35
C ALA A 73 12.91 -1.49 -2.58
N LYS A 74 13.56 -0.56 -3.29
CA LYS A 74 14.49 0.41 -2.68
C LYS A 74 13.80 1.30 -1.64
N PHE A 75 12.59 1.77 -1.95
CA PHE A 75 11.78 2.57 -1.04
C PHE A 75 11.49 1.84 0.29
N ILE A 76 11.15 0.54 0.22
CA ILE A 76 10.88 -0.26 1.41
C ILE A 76 12.16 -0.51 2.20
N LEU A 77 13.26 -0.89 1.52
CA LEU A 77 14.53 -1.28 2.15
C LEU A 77 15.29 -0.10 2.78
N ASP A 78 15.34 1.04 2.09
CA ASP A 78 16.18 2.18 2.50
C ASP A 78 15.51 3.07 3.57
N ARG A 79 14.32 2.72 4.03
CA ARG A 79 13.52 3.61 4.86
C ARG A 79 13.98 3.56 6.34
N PRO A 80 14.33 4.71 6.95
CA PRO A 80 14.88 4.76 8.30
C PRO A 80 13.86 5.03 9.43
N ASP A 81 12.60 5.34 9.14
CA ASP A 81 11.66 5.97 10.08
C ASP A 81 10.93 5.01 11.05
N ASN A 82 11.45 3.80 11.29
CA ASN A 82 10.91 2.76 12.20
C ASN A 82 9.44 2.36 11.97
N ILE A 83 8.71 2.95 11.02
CA ILE A 83 7.29 2.69 10.80
C ILE A 83 7.06 1.24 10.36
N TRP A 84 8.02 0.65 9.65
CA TRP A 84 8.03 -0.78 9.28
C TRP A 84 8.16 -1.72 10.47
N GLN A 85 8.64 -1.28 11.64
CA GLN A 85 8.64 -2.11 12.85
C GLN A 85 7.23 -2.22 13.46
N ARG A 86 6.32 -1.33 13.07
CA ARG A 86 4.94 -1.29 13.56
C ARG A 86 3.97 -2.08 12.69
N PHE A 87 4.37 -2.46 11.48
CA PHE A 87 3.52 -3.15 10.52
C PHE A 87 4.31 -4.24 9.82
N GLU A 88 3.66 -5.36 9.53
CA GLU A 88 4.27 -6.34 8.63
C GLU A 88 4.18 -5.83 7.19
N VAL A 89 5.30 -5.38 6.64
CA VAL A 89 5.36 -4.79 5.28
C VAL A 89 5.83 -5.83 4.28
N ARG A 90 5.07 -5.98 3.20
CA ARG A 90 5.37 -6.88 2.09
C ARG A 90 5.29 -6.12 0.78
N MET A 91 6.13 -6.50 -0.16
CA MET A 91 6.02 -6.05 -1.54
C MET A 91 5.27 -7.10 -2.35
N GLY A 92 4.24 -6.67 -3.07
CA GLY A 92 3.50 -7.51 -4.00
C GLY A 92 3.83 -7.14 -5.45
N VAL A 93 3.67 -8.12 -6.34
CA VAL A 93 3.81 -7.96 -7.79
C VAL A 93 2.46 -8.24 -8.42
N GLN A 94 2.09 -7.46 -9.45
CA GLN A 94 0.86 -7.70 -10.20
C GLN A 94 1.04 -8.93 -11.12
N LEU A 95 0.93 -10.14 -10.54
CA LEU A 95 1.17 -11.40 -11.23
C LEU A 95 0.33 -11.55 -12.50
N HIS A 96 -0.95 -11.14 -12.48
CA HIS A 96 -1.80 -11.26 -13.65
C HIS A 96 -1.30 -10.43 -14.84
N ARG A 97 -0.67 -9.26 -14.59
CA ARG A 97 -0.05 -8.48 -15.66
C ARG A 97 1.27 -9.05 -16.13
N LEU A 98 2.02 -9.67 -15.22
CA LEU A 98 3.26 -10.36 -15.58
C LEU A 98 2.99 -11.57 -16.47
N LEU A 99 1.94 -12.34 -16.15
CA LEU A 99 1.59 -13.57 -16.86
C LEU A 99 0.73 -13.32 -18.11
N TRP A 100 -0.23 -12.39 -18.04
CA TRP A 100 -1.25 -12.20 -19.07
C TRP A 100 -1.33 -10.77 -19.62
N GLY A 101 -0.41 -9.87 -19.24
CA GLY A 101 -0.38 -8.50 -19.74
C GLY A 101 -1.62 -7.69 -19.36
N ASN A 102 -2.23 -7.00 -20.33
CA ASN A 102 -3.42 -6.17 -20.12
C ASN A 102 -4.74 -6.89 -20.44
N ALA A 103 -4.72 -8.23 -20.51
CA ALA A 103 -5.93 -9.02 -20.74
C ALA A 103 -6.98 -8.77 -19.65
N ARG A 104 -8.26 -8.71 -20.05
CA ARG A 104 -9.39 -8.53 -19.14
C ARG A 104 -10.04 -9.89 -18.88
N GLY A 105 -10.51 -10.12 -17.66
CA GLY A 105 -11.22 -11.36 -17.28
C GLY A 105 -10.31 -12.54 -16.95
N VAL A 106 -9.03 -12.27 -16.63
CA VAL A 106 -8.01 -13.24 -16.19
C VAL A 106 -7.69 -13.09 -14.71
#